data_AF-A0A7S1CSY2-F1
#
_entry.id   AF-A0A7S1CSY2-F1
#
_cell.length_a   1.000
_cell.length_b   1.000
_cell.length_c   1.000
_cell.angle_alpha   90.00
_cell.angle_beta   90.00
_cell.angle_gamma   90.00
#
_symmetry.space_group_name_H-M   'P 1'
#
loop_
_entity.id
_entity.type
_entity.pdbx_description
1 polymer ?
#
loop_
_entity_poly.entity_id
_entity_poly.type
_entity_poly.pdbx_seq_one_letter_code
_entity_poly.pdbx_strand_id
1 'polypeptide(L)'
;MVKIINPHGFFHQVSFALASCVLLQHQHGVDAYQLLINDSSVDGASPFYQELHSILDENTSVVVGEMYQDYIYNANGTTRVGTHQGFAFNFDNSTQFNSNDILFLDDGEIISMDPYIVSATGAWEKYQYGTMPNWKMLSTDYDAYYAAEILLVEPEKADAIDAIVDADEDTNEKDSMSFRVTSEGGYYTAIMNGQEGKQIGQVFQNPITFPDEDGNYHQNSSSVGINQGYSFNFPDDPHPMGNRQFLFGKDDKMIVFNEIVMHATGPFAKFIGATLSEEVVSNDPNYVADITVAVPTSTPDPDTTGNDAYIREEGATYDFRITANGGFYDPIQSVNGKGNLEQIGERFQNPVYTYSGNRVGTNQGYAFIFPVTNFTREMTMGNRVFPLQNGTLNVFNEIIVEATGIYSEFTGGRFKEVIVSGNPDFVSEITLIPPSVVQKEEDDGAGTEDNVGSTEKEGDGNEGASMTSGGDSVLFAPTLFGLGVALLQSMF
;
A
#
# COMPACT_ATOMS: atom_id res chain seq x y z
N MET A 1 1.52 -13.72 58.77
CA MET A 1 1.21 -12.86 59.93
C MET A 1 1.90 -11.53 59.70
N VAL A 2 1.12 -10.44 59.69
CA VAL A 2 1.51 -9.06 59.31
C VAL A 2 2.57 -8.49 60.26
N LYS A 3 3.60 -7.82 59.72
CA LYS A 3 4.02 -6.49 60.23
C LYS A 3 4.96 -5.74 59.28
N ILE A 4 4.43 -4.67 58.71
CA ILE A 4 5.14 -3.47 58.28
C ILE A 4 5.75 -2.80 59.53
N ILE A 5 6.94 -2.20 59.41
CA ILE A 5 7.31 -0.86 59.92
C ILE A 5 8.70 -0.52 59.36
N ASN A 6 8.72 0.48 58.50
CA ASN A 6 9.87 1.34 58.23
C ASN A 6 9.86 2.46 59.29
N PRO A 7 11.02 2.92 59.81
CA PRO A 7 11.30 4.34 59.60
C PRO A 7 12.79 4.68 59.41
N HIS A 8 13.05 5.45 58.36
CA HIS A 8 14.00 6.56 58.22
C HIS A 8 15.40 6.47 58.83
N GLY A 9 16.40 6.48 57.93
CA GLY A 9 17.77 6.93 58.20
C GLY A 9 18.40 7.49 56.93
N PHE A 10 18.47 8.83 56.86
CA PHE A 10 19.11 9.63 55.82
C PHE A 10 20.58 9.24 55.57
N PHE A 11 20.98 9.12 54.30
CA PHE A 11 22.28 9.61 53.81
C PHE A 11 22.11 10.13 52.38
N HIS A 12 22.36 11.42 52.20
CA HIS A 12 22.52 12.06 50.90
C HIS A 12 23.82 11.58 50.25
N GLN A 13 23.70 10.90 49.11
CA GLN A 13 24.71 10.96 48.06
C GLN A 13 24.09 11.69 46.87
N VAL A 14 24.45 12.96 46.75
CA VAL A 14 24.21 13.76 45.56
C VAL A 14 25.21 13.29 44.51
N SER A 15 24.79 12.36 43.66
CA SER A 15 25.48 12.09 42.41
C SER A 15 24.83 12.96 41.33
N PHE A 16 25.51 14.04 40.96
CA PHE A 16 25.26 14.76 39.71
C PHE A 16 25.55 13.79 38.56
N ALA A 17 24.52 13.09 38.08
CA ALA A 17 24.55 12.50 36.75
C ALA A 17 24.33 13.64 35.75
N LEU A 18 25.43 14.23 35.30
CA LEU A 18 25.47 14.98 34.05
C LEU A 18 24.99 14.02 32.95
N ALA A 19 23.72 14.17 32.57
CA ALA A 19 23.18 13.67 31.32
C ALA A 19 23.96 14.32 30.18
N SER A 20 25.14 13.75 29.90
CA SER A 20 25.86 14.03 28.67
C SER A 20 25.07 13.34 27.58
N CYS A 21 24.23 14.14 26.93
CA CYS A 21 23.67 13.87 25.62
C CYS A 21 24.86 13.55 24.69
N VAL A 22 25.18 12.26 24.53
CA VAL A 22 26.15 11.82 23.55
C VAL A 22 25.45 11.88 22.21
N LEU A 23 25.43 13.08 21.62
CA LEU A 23 25.39 13.24 20.18
C LEU A 23 26.66 12.57 19.64
N LEU A 24 26.54 11.29 19.27
CA LEU A 24 27.51 10.60 18.44
C LEU A 24 27.42 11.23 17.03
N GLN A 25 28.14 12.34 16.84
CA GLN A 25 28.54 12.81 15.52
C GLN A 25 29.54 11.80 14.94
N HIS A 26 29.03 10.69 14.42
CA HIS A 26 29.78 9.90 13.45
C HIS A 26 29.60 10.53 12.07
N GLN A 27 30.48 11.47 11.75
CA GLN A 27 30.80 11.82 10.37
C GLN A 27 31.53 10.63 9.72
N HIS A 28 30.79 9.57 9.39
CA HIS A 28 31.18 8.73 8.27
C HIS A 28 30.46 9.28 7.04
N GLY A 29 31.15 9.35 5.89
CA GLY A 29 30.52 9.70 4.62
C GLY A 29 29.40 8.69 4.37
N VAL A 30 28.17 9.12 4.61
CA VAL A 30 27.00 8.27 4.53
C VAL A 30 26.59 8.21 3.07
N ASP A 31 26.49 7.01 2.52
CA ASP A 31 25.64 6.77 1.35
C ASP A 31 24.27 7.39 1.69
N ALA A 32 23.86 8.43 0.95
CA ALA A 32 22.84 9.37 1.41
C ALA A 32 21.45 8.70 1.56
N TYR A 33 21.07 8.33 2.79
CA TYR A 33 19.67 8.00 3.10
C TYR A 33 18.84 9.29 3.17
N GLN A 34 17.56 9.18 2.80
CA GLN A 34 16.67 10.33 2.73
C GLN A 34 15.87 10.53 4.02
N LEU A 35 15.51 9.44 4.71
CA LEU A 35 14.64 9.47 5.89
C LEU A 35 15.20 8.59 7.01
N LEU A 36 14.88 8.94 8.25
CA LEU A 36 15.23 8.20 9.46
C LEU A 36 13.96 7.87 10.24
N ILE A 37 13.66 6.60 10.47
CA ILE A 37 12.68 6.21 11.50
C ILE A 37 13.40 6.21 12.85
N ASN A 38 12.80 6.81 13.86
CA ASN A 38 13.36 6.81 15.21
C ASN A 38 12.25 6.66 16.26
N ASP A 39 12.29 5.52 16.94
CA ASP A 39 11.38 5.16 18.01
C ASP A 39 11.76 5.75 19.39
N SER A 40 12.76 6.64 19.43
CA SER A 40 13.00 7.37 20.67
C SER A 40 11.84 8.32 20.94
N SER A 41 11.20 8.09 22.08
CA SER A 41 10.14 8.89 22.72
C SER A 41 10.57 10.33 23.06
N VAL A 42 11.39 10.98 22.23
CA VAL A 42 11.94 12.33 22.44
C VAL A 42 10.81 13.35 22.71
N ASP A 43 9.60 13.11 22.20
CA ASP A 43 8.42 13.95 22.38
C ASP A 43 7.37 13.39 23.36
N GLY A 44 7.68 12.31 24.10
CA GLY A 44 6.77 11.69 25.08
C GLY A 44 5.55 10.96 24.48
N ALA A 45 5.45 10.91 23.15
CA ALA A 45 4.52 10.06 22.44
C ALA A 45 5.20 8.73 22.09
N SER A 46 4.54 7.61 22.44
CA SER A 46 5.00 6.27 22.12
C SER A 46 4.69 5.96 20.66
N PRO A 47 5.55 5.22 19.95
CA PRO A 47 5.14 4.55 18.70
C PRO A 47 3.90 3.71 18.98
N PHE A 48 3.16 3.38 17.93
CA PHE A 48 2.14 2.35 18.04
C PHE A 48 2.69 1.07 17.45
N TYR A 49 2.58 -0.01 18.21
CA TYR A 49 2.92 -1.36 17.78
C TYR A 49 1.86 -2.31 18.33
N GLN A 50 1.36 -3.19 17.48
CA GLN A 50 0.36 -4.17 17.83
C GLN A 50 0.59 -5.48 17.10
N GLU A 51 0.76 -6.57 17.86
CA GLU A 51 0.77 -7.92 17.31
C GLU A 51 -0.64 -8.29 16.80
N LEU A 52 -0.67 -8.90 15.61
CA LEU A 52 -1.85 -9.49 15.02
C LEU A 52 -1.93 -10.94 15.49
N HIS A 53 -2.89 -11.24 16.37
CA HIS A 53 -3.10 -12.60 16.85
C HIS A 53 -4.23 -13.28 16.08
N SER A 54 -3.98 -14.49 15.60
CA SER A 54 -5.05 -15.41 15.22
C SER A 54 -5.38 -16.36 16.37
N ILE A 55 -6.66 -16.46 16.71
CA ILE A 55 -7.16 -17.31 17.78
C ILE A 55 -7.46 -18.70 17.21
N LEU A 56 -6.61 -19.67 17.50
CA LEU A 56 -6.79 -21.05 17.02
C LEU A 56 -7.83 -21.82 17.83
N ASP A 57 -7.87 -21.57 19.15
CA ASP A 57 -8.86 -22.10 20.07
C ASP A 57 -8.98 -21.18 21.31
N GLU A 58 -9.82 -21.58 22.28
CA GLU A 58 -10.10 -20.82 23.52
C GLU A 58 -8.85 -20.50 24.37
N ASN A 59 -7.74 -21.22 24.18
CA ASN A 59 -6.52 -21.07 24.98
C ASN A 59 -5.27 -20.80 24.15
N THR A 60 -5.36 -20.85 22.82
CA THR A 60 -4.22 -20.78 21.91
C THR A 60 -4.41 -19.67 20.90
N SER A 61 -3.46 -18.73 20.89
CA SER A 61 -3.32 -17.76 19.80
C SER A 61 -1.91 -17.81 19.24
N VAL A 62 -1.77 -17.44 17.97
CA VAL A 62 -0.49 -17.33 17.28
C VAL A 62 -0.36 -15.92 16.68
N VAL A 63 0.84 -15.34 16.77
CA VAL A 63 1.13 -14.07 16.11
C VAL A 63 1.26 -14.33 14.62
N VAL A 64 0.34 -13.78 13.83
CA VAL A 64 0.30 -13.92 12.36
C VAL A 64 0.85 -12.70 11.65
N GLY A 65 1.14 -11.61 12.37
CA GLY A 65 1.63 -10.38 11.80
C GLY A 65 1.73 -9.27 12.84
N GLU A 66 1.90 -8.06 12.35
CA GLU A 66 2.10 -6.86 13.15
C GLU A 66 1.52 -5.63 12.44
N MET A 67 1.12 -4.65 13.24
CA MET A 67 0.79 -3.30 12.82
C MET A 67 1.73 -2.35 13.56
N TYR A 68 2.24 -1.35 12.85
CA TYR A 68 3.16 -0.37 13.42
C TYR A 68 2.88 1.03 12.89
N GLN A 69 3.18 2.02 13.72
CA GLN A 69 3.19 3.42 13.35
C GLN A 69 4.34 4.13 14.04
N ASP A 70 5.22 4.68 13.20
CA ASP A 70 6.49 5.23 13.59
C ASP A 70 6.68 6.66 13.11
N TYR A 71 7.58 7.39 13.76
CA TYR A 71 7.89 8.76 13.38
C TYR A 71 9.02 8.79 12.36
N ILE A 72 8.81 9.56 11.31
CA ILE A 72 9.81 9.79 10.27
C ILE A 72 10.48 11.13 10.55
N TYR A 73 11.80 11.11 10.61
CA TYR A 73 12.65 12.28 10.72
C TYR A 73 13.44 12.48 9.43
N ASN A 74 13.84 13.72 9.18
CA ASN A 74 14.79 14.03 8.11
C ASN A 74 16.13 13.30 8.33
N ALA A 75 16.97 13.27 7.30
CA ALA A 75 18.25 12.55 7.31
C ALA A 75 19.22 12.94 8.44
N ASN A 76 19.04 14.08 9.11
CA ASN A 76 19.88 14.46 10.25
C ASN A 76 19.28 14.05 11.62
N GLY A 77 18.08 13.44 11.63
CA GLY A 77 17.38 12.97 12.82
C GLY A 77 16.86 14.05 13.75
N THR A 78 16.81 15.32 13.31
CA THR A 78 16.48 16.46 14.18
C THR A 78 15.05 16.97 14.04
N THR A 79 14.42 16.76 12.89
CA THR A 79 13.08 17.29 12.61
C THR A 79 12.20 16.16 12.12
N ARG A 80 11.06 15.95 12.80
CA ARG A 80 10.03 15.05 12.31
C ARG A 80 9.45 15.63 11.02
N VAL A 81 9.47 14.83 9.96
CA VAL A 81 8.96 15.17 8.63
C VAL A 81 7.77 14.30 8.22
N GLY A 82 7.36 13.38 9.10
CA GLY A 82 6.27 12.48 8.77
C GLY A 82 5.89 11.46 9.83
N THR A 83 5.02 10.56 9.40
CA THR A 83 4.62 9.33 10.09
C THR A 83 4.63 8.20 9.09
N HIS A 84 5.20 7.09 9.48
CA HIS A 84 5.16 5.83 8.75
C HIS A 84 4.11 4.95 9.44
N GLN A 85 3.23 4.34 8.65
CA GLN A 85 2.25 3.36 9.09
C GLN A 85 2.44 2.11 8.24
N GLY A 86 2.35 0.94 8.86
CA GLY A 86 2.40 -0.29 8.13
C GLY A 86 1.75 -1.45 8.86
N PHE A 87 1.50 -2.49 8.09
CA PHE A 87 1.21 -3.80 8.62
C PHE A 87 2.00 -4.84 7.83
N ALA A 88 2.35 -5.92 8.49
CA ALA A 88 3.08 -7.03 7.91
C ALA A 88 2.49 -8.35 8.41
N PHE A 89 2.48 -9.36 7.55
CA PHE A 89 2.17 -10.73 7.95
C PHE A 89 3.43 -11.59 8.03
N ASN A 90 3.48 -12.41 9.07
CA ASN A 90 4.60 -13.30 9.39
C ASN A 90 4.38 -14.67 8.74
N PHE A 91 5.41 -15.18 8.06
CA PHE A 91 5.43 -16.52 7.47
C PHE A 91 6.36 -17.46 8.25
N ASP A 92 6.20 -18.77 8.08
CA ASP A 92 6.91 -19.79 8.86
C ASP A 92 8.44 -19.66 8.77
N ASN A 93 9.06 -19.25 9.88
CA ASN A 93 10.51 -19.16 10.10
C ASN A 93 11.26 -18.35 9.03
N SER A 94 10.58 -17.50 8.27
CA SER A 94 11.17 -16.69 7.22
C SER A 94 11.45 -15.28 7.75
N THR A 95 12.58 -14.69 7.37
CA THR A 95 12.84 -13.25 7.58
C THR A 95 12.10 -12.37 6.57
N GLN A 96 11.26 -12.97 5.73
CA GLN A 96 10.49 -12.27 4.72
C GLN A 96 9.09 -12.02 5.27
N PHE A 97 8.64 -10.79 5.08
CA PHE A 97 7.32 -10.33 5.44
C PHE A 97 6.59 -9.95 4.16
N ASN A 98 5.26 -9.95 4.21
CA ASN A 98 4.45 -9.27 3.22
C ASN A 98 3.95 -8.00 3.89
N SER A 99 4.59 -6.88 3.59
CA SER A 99 4.31 -5.59 4.21
C SER A 99 3.59 -4.64 3.26
N ASN A 100 2.67 -3.89 3.85
CA ASN A 100 2.08 -2.73 3.25
C ASN A 100 2.47 -1.54 4.09
N ASP A 101 3.00 -0.50 3.44
CA ASP A 101 3.62 0.64 4.09
C ASP A 101 3.07 1.93 3.48
N ILE A 102 2.76 2.92 4.33
CA ILE A 102 2.45 4.28 3.93
C ILE A 102 3.31 5.23 4.75
N LEU A 103 4.07 6.08 4.07
CA LEU A 103 4.82 7.17 4.65
C LEU A 103 4.06 8.47 4.37
N PHE A 104 3.42 9.03 5.39
CA PHE A 104 2.84 10.37 5.36
C PHE A 104 3.93 11.38 5.65
N LEU A 105 4.22 12.26 4.71
CA LEU A 105 5.34 13.21 4.75
C LEU A 105 4.82 14.65 4.59
N ASP A 106 5.57 15.65 5.06
CA ASP A 106 5.17 17.07 5.02
C ASP A 106 4.71 17.54 3.61
N ASP A 107 5.35 17.01 2.55
CA ASP A 107 5.12 17.38 1.16
C ASP A 107 4.63 16.20 0.30
N GLY A 108 3.92 15.24 0.89
CA GLY A 108 3.27 14.16 0.13
C GLY A 108 3.18 12.83 0.87
N GLU A 109 2.91 11.79 0.11
CA GLU A 109 2.71 10.43 0.62
C GLU A 109 3.50 9.45 -0.25
N ILE A 110 4.12 8.44 0.34
CA ILE A 110 4.69 7.27 -0.35
C ILE A 110 3.92 6.04 0.11
N ILE A 111 3.46 5.23 -0.83
CA ILE A 111 2.80 3.96 -0.58
C ILE A 111 3.65 2.85 -1.18
N SER A 112 3.99 1.84 -0.38
CA SER A 112 4.75 0.69 -0.85
C SER A 112 4.12 -0.64 -0.44
N MET A 113 4.39 -1.64 -1.28
CA MET A 113 4.16 -3.05 -1.01
C MET A 113 5.52 -3.73 -0.99
N ASP A 114 5.92 -4.26 0.15
CA ASP A 114 7.28 -4.73 0.41
C ASP A 114 8.30 -3.62 0.05
N PRO A 115 9.46 -3.86 -0.63
CA PRO A 115 10.34 -2.75 -0.96
C PRO A 115 9.89 -1.97 -2.20
N TYR A 116 8.67 -2.11 -2.72
CA TYR A 116 8.26 -1.49 -3.99
C TYR A 116 7.32 -0.33 -3.80
N ILE A 117 7.66 0.82 -4.37
CA ILE A 117 6.88 2.04 -4.26
C ILE A 117 5.79 2.00 -5.34
N VAL A 118 4.55 1.82 -4.89
CA VAL A 118 3.36 1.74 -5.74
C VAL A 118 2.88 3.13 -6.13
N SER A 119 3.03 4.08 -5.22
CA SER A 119 2.66 5.47 -5.44
C SER A 119 3.54 6.39 -4.62
N ALA A 120 3.86 7.55 -5.18
CA ALA A 120 4.48 8.63 -4.45
C ALA A 120 3.87 9.95 -4.95
N THR A 121 3.67 10.92 -4.06
CA THR A 121 3.00 12.18 -4.39
C THR A 121 3.78 13.39 -3.89
N GLY A 122 3.49 14.57 -4.47
CA GLY A 122 4.13 15.82 -4.08
C GLY A 122 5.64 15.81 -4.34
N ALA A 123 6.45 16.14 -3.33
CA ALA A 123 7.91 16.17 -3.47
C ALA A 123 8.54 14.78 -3.73
N TRP A 124 7.75 13.72 -3.59
CA TRP A 124 8.21 12.33 -3.64
C TRP A 124 7.89 11.62 -4.96
N GLU A 125 7.16 12.28 -5.89
CA GLU A 125 6.68 11.69 -7.16
C GLU A 125 7.79 11.02 -7.98
N LYS A 126 9.02 11.54 -7.94
CA LYS A 126 10.17 10.95 -8.65
C LYS A 126 10.53 9.52 -8.20
N TYR A 127 10.05 9.08 -7.04
CA TYR A 127 10.25 7.72 -6.54
C TYR A 127 9.09 6.77 -6.86
N GLN A 128 8.03 7.24 -7.52
CA GLN A 128 6.93 6.38 -7.96
C GLN A 128 7.47 5.24 -8.85
N TYR A 129 7.05 4.01 -8.59
CA TYR A 129 7.58 2.77 -9.21
C TYR A 129 9.05 2.45 -8.90
N GLY A 130 9.67 3.21 -8.00
CA GLY A 130 10.98 2.94 -7.46
C GLY A 130 10.97 1.86 -6.38
N THR A 131 12.03 1.82 -5.59
CA THR A 131 12.15 0.89 -4.46
C THR A 131 12.52 1.60 -3.16
N MET A 132 12.05 1.03 -2.06
CA MET A 132 12.45 1.30 -0.70
C MET A 132 13.19 0.05 -0.19
N PRO A 133 14.45 -0.18 -0.60
CA PRO A 133 15.21 -1.35 -0.17
C PRO A 133 15.30 -1.46 1.35
N ASN A 134 15.42 -2.69 1.83
CA ASN A 134 15.42 -3.06 3.25
C ASN A 134 16.04 -2.00 4.15
N TRP A 135 15.29 -1.60 5.17
CA TRP A 135 15.71 -0.58 6.10
C TRP A 135 16.99 -1.00 6.81
N LYS A 136 17.97 -0.10 6.82
CA LYS A 136 19.20 -0.34 7.53
C LYS A 136 18.98 -0.03 9.01
N MET A 137 18.76 -1.08 9.78
CA MET A 137 18.64 -0.99 11.23
C MET A 137 19.94 -0.49 11.85
N LEU A 138 19.87 0.62 12.58
CA LEU A 138 21.00 1.28 13.24
C LEU A 138 21.21 0.81 14.68
N SER A 139 20.15 0.32 15.32
CA SER A 139 20.16 -0.25 16.67
C SER A 139 19.71 -1.70 16.58
N THR A 140 20.47 -2.60 17.21
CA THR A 140 20.08 -4.01 17.39
C THR A 140 19.38 -4.25 18.73
N ASP A 141 19.20 -3.21 19.55
CA ASP A 141 18.53 -3.32 20.84
C ASP A 141 17.02 -3.24 20.62
N TYR A 142 16.44 -4.37 20.21
CA TYR A 142 15.02 -4.54 19.84
C TYR A 142 14.05 -4.10 20.95
N ASP A 143 14.49 -4.06 22.21
CA ASP A 143 13.61 -3.94 23.37
C ASP A 143 13.35 -2.48 23.83
N ALA A 144 13.94 -1.45 23.20
CA ALA A 144 13.73 -0.08 23.68
C ALA A 144 13.78 1.04 22.64
N TYR A 145 14.58 0.90 21.57
CA TYR A 145 14.78 1.96 20.59
C TYR A 145 15.28 1.36 19.28
N TYR A 146 14.41 1.30 18.28
CA TYR A 146 14.84 1.01 16.93
C TYR A 146 14.97 2.30 16.12
N ALA A 147 16.04 2.36 15.33
CA ALA A 147 16.26 3.44 14.37
C ALA A 147 16.62 2.80 13.04
N ALA A 148 16.04 3.29 11.96
CA ALA A 148 16.16 2.72 10.64
C ALA A 148 16.43 3.82 9.61
N GLU A 149 17.47 3.64 8.80
CA GLU A 149 17.70 4.49 7.62
C GLU A 149 16.85 3.95 6.46
N ILE A 150 16.04 4.83 5.87
CA ILE A 150 15.27 4.55 4.66
C ILE A 150 16.01 5.15 3.47
N LEU A 151 16.40 4.29 2.54
CA LEU A 151 16.88 4.67 1.23
C LEU A 151 15.71 4.59 0.24
N LEU A 152 15.48 5.66 -0.51
CA LEU A 152 14.55 5.68 -1.63
C LEU A 152 15.36 5.64 -2.93
N VAL A 153 15.00 4.73 -3.83
CA VAL A 153 15.65 4.53 -5.12
C VAL A 153 14.62 4.84 -6.20
N GLU A 154 14.94 5.81 -7.06
CA GLU A 154 14.12 6.13 -8.24
C GLU A 154 14.03 4.91 -9.17
N PRO A 155 12.93 4.73 -9.92
CA PRO A 155 12.88 3.66 -10.92
C PRO A 155 14.04 3.83 -11.91
N GLU A 156 14.66 2.73 -12.33
CA GLU A 156 15.61 2.77 -13.45
C GLU A 156 14.86 3.32 -14.68
N LYS A 157 15.35 4.42 -15.28
CA LYS A 157 14.62 5.19 -16.30
C LYS A 157 14.08 4.29 -17.43
N ALA A 158 12.76 4.43 -17.66
CA ALA A 158 11.99 4.25 -18.88
C ALA A 158 11.86 2.86 -19.53
N ASP A 159 12.83 1.95 -19.47
CA ASP A 159 12.69 0.69 -20.23
C ASP A 159 11.56 -0.22 -19.67
N ALA A 160 11.23 -0.11 -18.39
CA ALA A 160 10.15 -0.90 -17.78
C ALA A 160 8.73 -0.36 -18.10
N ILE A 161 8.59 0.95 -18.35
CA ILE A 161 7.29 1.54 -18.70
C ILE A 161 7.11 1.53 -20.22
N ASP A 162 8.16 1.83 -20.99
CA ASP A 162 8.10 1.77 -22.46
C ASP A 162 7.95 0.31 -22.93
N ALA A 163 8.48 -0.71 -22.22
CA ALA A 163 8.20 -2.11 -22.53
C ALA A 163 6.74 -2.56 -22.27
N ILE A 164 6.00 -1.88 -21.39
CA ILE A 164 4.56 -2.13 -21.20
C ILE A 164 3.76 -1.53 -22.38
N VAL A 165 4.28 -0.47 -23.01
CA VAL A 165 3.59 0.27 -24.08
C VAL A 165 3.99 -0.20 -25.49
N ASP A 166 5.22 -0.69 -25.69
CA ASP A 166 5.77 -1.13 -26.98
C ASP A 166 5.76 -2.67 -27.16
N ALA A 167 4.87 -3.39 -26.47
CA ALA A 167 4.66 -4.82 -26.70
C ALA A 167 4.11 -5.04 -28.13
N ASP A 168 5.06 -5.31 -29.03
CA ASP A 168 4.96 -5.52 -30.47
C ASP A 168 3.64 -6.21 -30.90
N GLU A 169 2.82 -5.53 -31.71
CA GLU A 169 1.52 -6.03 -32.23
C GLU A 169 1.64 -7.33 -33.06
N ASP A 170 2.86 -7.75 -33.40
CA ASP A 170 3.13 -8.84 -34.36
C ASP A 170 3.50 -10.19 -33.74
N THR A 171 3.68 -10.32 -32.42
CA THR A 171 3.83 -11.63 -31.76
C THR A 171 2.54 -12.10 -31.11
N ASN A 172 1.68 -12.74 -31.91
CA ASN A 172 0.44 -13.43 -31.46
C ASN A 172 0.66 -14.60 -30.46
N GLU A 173 1.85 -14.77 -29.88
CA GLU A 173 2.00 -15.62 -28.71
C GLU A 173 1.46 -14.86 -27.51
N LYS A 174 0.31 -15.31 -26.99
CA LYS A 174 -0.22 -14.84 -25.71
C LYS A 174 0.88 -14.99 -24.67
N ASP A 175 1.51 -13.88 -24.30
CA ASP A 175 2.50 -13.85 -23.23
C ASP A 175 1.79 -14.19 -21.93
N SER A 176 1.77 -15.48 -21.64
CA SER A 176 1.11 -16.09 -20.50
C SER A 176 2.04 -17.12 -19.90
N MET A 177 2.01 -17.22 -18.57
CA MET A 177 2.67 -18.29 -17.84
C MET A 177 1.66 -18.98 -16.96
N SER A 178 1.82 -20.29 -16.80
CA SER A 178 1.02 -21.08 -15.89
C SER A 178 1.90 -21.87 -14.93
N PHE A 179 1.46 -21.96 -13.69
CA PHE A 179 2.10 -22.74 -12.65
C PHE A 179 1.07 -23.21 -11.62
N ARG A 180 1.41 -24.24 -10.85
CA ARG A 180 0.54 -24.77 -9.82
C ARG A 180 1.05 -24.38 -8.45
N VAL A 181 0.12 -24.06 -7.56
CA VAL A 181 0.36 -23.89 -6.13
C VAL A 181 -0.33 -25.02 -5.37
N THR A 182 0.30 -25.53 -4.32
CA THR A 182 -0.25 -26.59 -3.48
C THR A 182 -0.03 -26.29 -2.01
N SER A 183 -1.00 -26.60 -1.15
CA SER A 183 -0.79 -26.55 0.31
C SER A 183 0.02 -27.73 0.83
N GLU A 184 0.25 -28.77 0.02
CA GLU A 184 1.06 -29.91 0.41
C GLU A 184 2.52 -29.49 0.61
N GLY A 185 3.03 -29.67 1.84
CA GLY A 185 4.37 -29.19 2.21
C GLY A 185 4.47 -27.68 2.38
N GLY A 186 3.34 -26.96 2.33
CA GLY A 186 3.24 -25.55 2.63
C GLY A 186 2.97 -25.25 4.10
N TYR A 187 2.91 -23.96 4.42
CA TYR A 187 2.47 -23.43 5.69
C TYR A 187 1.15 -22.69 5.52
N TYR A 188 0.31 -22.80 6.54
CA TYR A 188 -1.02 -22.21 6.56
C TYR A 188 -1.40 -21.84 7.98
N THR A 189 -1.88 -20.61 8.16
CA THR A 189 -2.52 -20.17 9.39
C THR A 189 -3.79 -19.40 9.06
N ALA A 190 -4.92 -19.90 9.56
CA ALA A 190 -6.20 -19.21 9.44
C ALA A 190 -6.15 -17.86 10.17
N ILE A 191 -6.80 -16.83 9.63
CA ILE A 191 -7.09 -15.58 10.34
C ILE A 191 -8.52 -15.70 10.85
N MET A 192 -8.72 -15.62 12.17
CA MET A 192 -9.98 -15.93 12.82
C MET A 192 -10.66 -14.67 13.36
N ASN A 193 -11.97 -14.54 13.19
CA ASN A 193 -12.77 -13.55 13.92
C ASN A 193 -12.89 -14.01 15.37
N GLY A 194 -12.39 -13.19 16.30
CA GLY A 194 -12.33 -13.55 17.71
C GLY A 194 -13.67 -13.66 18.43
N GLN A 195 -14.73 -12.99 17.95
CA GLN A 195 -16.08 -13.09 18.52
C GLN A 195 -16.79 -14.38 18.14
N GLU A 196 -16.71 -14.76 16.86
CA GLU A 196 -17.48 -15.90 16.32
C GLU A 196 -16.66 -17.18 16.17
N GLY A 197 -15.34 -17.10 16.31
CA GLY A 197 -14.44 -18.23 16.00
C GLY A 197 -14.50 -18.65 14.54
N LYS A 198 -14.94 -17.75 13.64
CA LYS A 198 -15.07 -18.01 12.20
C LYS A 198 -13.79 -17.60 11.48
N GLN A 199 -13.32 -18.43 10.55
CA GLN A 199 -12.23 -18.03 9.68
C GLN A 199 -12.67 -16.89 8.74
N ILE A 200 -11.94 -15.78 8.79
CA ILE A 200 -12.16 -14.59 7.97
C ILE A 200 -11.09 -14.36 6.92
N GLY A 201 -9.99 -15.12 6.99
CA GLY A 201 -8.89 -15.02 6.07
C GLY A 201 -7.84 -16.08 6.35
N GLN A 202 -6.66 -15.92 5.78
CA GLN A 202 -5.54 -16.84 5.93
C GLN A 202 -4.23 -16.16 5.62
N VAL A 203 -3.17 -16.61 6.27
CA VAL A 203 -1.77 -16.41 5.90
C VAL A 203 -1.26 -17.75 5.37
N PHE A 204 -0.57 -17.75 4.23
CA PHE A 204 -0.13 -18.97 3.57
C PHE A 204 1.26 -18.84 2.96
N GLN A 205 1.92 -19.99 2.79
CA GLN A 205 3.18 -20.16 2.10
C GLN A 205 3.19 -21.53 1.41
N ASN A 206 2.89 -21.56 0.12
CA ASN A 206 2.61 -22.76 -0.65
C ASN A 206 3.69 -23.02 -1.70
N PRO A 207 4.22 -24.24 -1.85
CA PRO A 207 5.12 -24.59 -2.94
C PRO A 207 4.54 -24.28 -4.32
N ILE A 208 5.42 -23.84 -5.23
CA ILE A 208 5.11 -23.63 -6.65
C ILE A 208 5.72 -24.77 -7.47
N THR A 209 4.99 -25.28 -8.46
CA THR A 209 5.52 -26.21 -9.47
C THR A 209 5.15 -25.74 -10.87
N PHE A 210 6.07 -25.87 -11.82
CA PHE A 210 5.77 -25.67 -13.24
C PHE A 210 5.26 -26.98 -13.87
N PRO A 211 4.40 -26.90 -14.90
CA PRO A 211 4.04 -28.07 -15.68
C PRO A 211 5.25 -28.60 -16.46
N ASP A 212 5.21 -29.86 -16.84
CA ASP A 212 6.20 -30.44 -17.78
C ASP A 212 5.98 -29.94 -19.22
N GLU A 213 6.81 -30.41 -20.16
CA GLU A 213 6.72 -30.05 -21.59
C GLU A 213 5.36 -30.42 -22.23
N ASP A 214 4.63 -31.38 -21.64
CA ASP A 214 3.31 -31.83 -22.08
C ASP A 214 2.17 -31.11 -21.36
N GLY A 215 2.47 -30.13 -20.49
CA GLY A 215 1.47 -29.38 -19.71
C GLY A 215 0.97 -30.09 -18.45
N ASN A 216 1.60 -31.19 -18.04
CA ASN A 216 1.17 -32.01 -16.90
C ASN A 216 1.91 -31.65 -15.62
N TYR A 217 1.19 -31.69 -14.49
CA TYR A 217 1.75 -31.55 -13.16
C TYR A 217 1.96 -32.92 -12.51
N HIS A 218 3.21 -33.23 -12.15
CA HIS A 218 3.57 -34.47 -11.48
C HIS A 218 3.58 -34.29 -9.96
N GLN A 219 3.03 -35.26 -9.22
CA GLN A 219 3.00 -35.25 -7.74
C GLN A 219 4.40 -35.18 -7.09
N ASN A 220 5.45 -35.54 -7.83
CA ASN A 220 6.85 -35.51 -7.37
C ASN A 220 7.69 -34.44 -8.07
N SER A 221 7.06 -33.45 -8.70
CA SER A 221 7.79 -32.31 -9.25
C SER A 221 8.48 -31.56 -8.11
N SER A 222 9.76 -31.21 -8.31
CA SER A 222 10.48 -30.38 -7.36
C SER A 222 9.85 -28.99 -7.33
N SER A 223 9.61 -28.46 -6.13
CA SER A 223 9.20 -27.07 -5.97
C SER A 223 10.21 -26.15 -6.67
N VAL A 224 9.70 -25.24 -7.49
CA VAL A 224 10.48 -24.21 -8.19
C VAL A 224 10.44 -22.88 -7.46
N GLY A 225 9.63 -22.78 -6.42
CA GLY A 225 9.39 -21.52 -5.73
C GLY A 225 8.36 -21.60 -4.62
N ILE A 226 7.99 -20.43 -4.10
CA ILE A 226 7.06 -20.27 -2.99
C ILE A 226 6.05 -19.19 -3.35
N ASN A 227 4.76 -19.50 -3.22
CA ASN A 227 3.67 -18.55 -3.23
C ASN A 227 3.31 -18.23 -1.78
N GLN A 228 3.62 -17.04 -1.30
CA GLN A 228 3.30 -16.61 0.05
C GLN A 228 2.46 -15.35 0.05
N GLY A 229 1.63 -15.19 1.08
CA GLY A 229 0.75 -14.03 1.15
C GLY A 229 -0.33 -14.20 2.20
N TYR A 230 -1.26 -13.28 2.17
CA TYR A 230 -2.46 -13.34 3.00
C TYR A 230 -3.67 -13.05 2.14
N SER A 231 -4.83 -13.48 2.62
CA SER A 231 -6.10 -13.15 1.98
C SER A 231 -7.25 -13.12 2.98
N PHE A 232 -8.30 -12.38 2.63
CA PHE A 232 -9.55 -12.26 3.39
C PHE A 232 -10.74 -12.78 2.58
N ASN A 233 -11.66 -13.45 3.27
CA ASN A 233 -12.81 -14.15 2.68
C ASN A 233 -14.09 -13.30 2.73
N PHE A 234 -14.70 -12.97 1.61
CA PHE A 234 -15.93 -12.19 1.57
C PHE A 234 -17.16 -13.10 1.35
N PRO A 235 -18.36 -12.78 1.90
CA PRO A 235 -19.51 -13.69 1.86
C PRO A 235 -20.02 -13.99 0.45
N ASP A 236 -19.94 -13.00 -0.45
CA ASP A 236 -20.55 -13.05 -1.77
C ASP A 236 -19.50 -13.06 -2.90
N ASP A 237 -18.20 -13.18 -2.57
CA ASP A 237 -17.12 -13.19 -3.55
C ASP A 237 -16.23 -14.43 -3.35
N PRO A 238 -16.14 -15.34 -4.35
CA PRO A 238 -15.19 -16.44 -4.31
C PRO A 238 -13.73 -16.00 -4.47
N HIS A 239 -13.46 -14.76 -4.87
CA HIS A 239 -12.11 -14.20 -5.05
C HIS A 239 -11.62 -13.61 -3.72
N PRO A 240 -10.66 -14.27 -3.05
CA PRO A 240 -10.16 -13.77 -1.78
C PRO A 240 -9.27 -12.54 -2.03
N MET A 241 -9.50 -11.45 -1.30
CA MET A 241 -8.70 -10.23 -1.45
C MET A 241 -7.44 -10.29 -0.60
N GLY A 242 -6.31 -9.87 -1.14
CA GLY A 242 -5.07 -9.84 -0.40
C GLY A 242 -3.85 -9.63 -1.27
N ASN A 243 -2.67 -9.76 -0.68
CA ASN A 243 -1.40 -9.57 -1.36
C ASN A 243 -0.63 -10.89 -1.41
N ARG A 244 0.07 -11.12 -2.51
CA ARG A 244 0.87 -12.33 -2.74
C ARG A 244 2.26 -11.97 -3.22
N GLN A 245 3.22 -12.80 -2.86
CA GLN A 245 4.56 -12.84 -3.39
C GLN A 245 4.80 -14.24 -3.96
N PHE A 246 5.19 -14.29 -5.24
CA PHE A 246 5.72 -15.50 -5.85
C PHE A 246 7.24 -15.38 -5.90
N LEU A 247 7.95 -16.30 -5.27
CA LEU A 247 9.41 -16.31 -5.17
C LEU A 247 9.94 -17.50 -5.97
N PHE A 248 10.64 -17.26 -7.07
CA PHE A 248 11.09 -18.28 -8.04
C PHE A 248 12.60 -18.54 -7.99
N GLY A 249 13.22 -18.34 -6.83
CA GLY A 249 14.66 -18.47 -6.65
C GLY A 249 15.20 -17.41 -5.71
N LYS A 250 16.49 -17.07 -5.86
CA LYS A 250 17.15 -16.08 -4.99
C LYS A 250 16.75 -14.65 -5.32
N ASP A 251 16.63 -14.32 -6.60
CA ASP A 251 16.48 -12.94 -7.08
C ASP A 251 15.21 -12.73 -7.94
N ASP A 252 14.53 -13.82 -8.32
CA ASP A 252 13.35 -13.79 -9.17
C ASP A 252 12.07 -13.82 -8.33
N LYS A 253 11.20 -12.82 -8.49
CA LYS A 253 9.93 -12.76 -7.79
C LYS A 253 8.86 -11.98 -8.56
N MET A 254 7.61 -12.18 -8.16
CA MET A 254 6.46 -11.36 -8.54
C MET A 254 5.70 -10.93 -7.28
N ILE A 255 5.27 -9.67 -7.22
CA ILE A 255 4.36 -9.16 -6.20
C ILE A 255 3.03 -8.91 -6.86
N VAL A 256 1.98 -9.47 -6.25
CA VAL A 256 0.62 -9.40 -6.75
C VAL A 256 -0.27 -8.74 -5.71
N PHE A 257 -0.98 -7.69 -6.15
CA PHE A 257 -2.00 -7.00 -5.38
C PHE A 257 -3.37 -7.43 -5.88
N ASN A 258 -4.12 -8.11 -5.03
CA ASN A 258 -5.32 -8.89 -5.40
C ASN A 258 -4.99 -9.87 -6.53
N GLU A 259 -5.21 -9.46 -7.78
CA GLU A 259 -4.99 -10.25 -8.99
C GLU A 259 -3.99 -9.58 -9.95
N ILE A 260 -3.37 -8.45 -9.59
CA ILE A 260 -2.53 -7.67 -10.50
C ILE A 260 -1.06 -7.76 -10.13
N VAL A 261 -0.21 -8.10 -11.10
CA VAL A 261 1.24 -8.12 -10.92
C VAL A 261 1.75 -6.68 -10.87
N MET A 262 2.11 -6.25 -9.67
CA MET A 262 2.59 -4.90 -9.37
C MET A 262 4.07 -4.73 -9.66
N HIS A 263 4.82 -5.80 -9.45
CA HIS A 263 6.24 -5.81 -9.66
C HIS A 263 6.69 -7.23 -9.99
N ALA A 264 7.67 -7.35 -10.87
CA ALA A 264 8.32 -8.61 -11.15
C ALA A 264 9.79 -8.40 -11.53
N THR A 265 10.66 -9.34 -11.18
CA THR A 265 12.09 -9.33 -11.49
C THR A 265 12.49 -10.45 -12.43
N GLY A 266 13.67 -10.32 -13.02
CA GLY A 266 14.29 -11.35 -13.85
C GLY A 266 13.42 -11.72 -15.06
N PRO A 267 13.21 -13.02 -15.36
CA PRO A 267 12.41 -13.45 -16.51
C PRO A 267 10.92 -13.11 -16.38
N PHE A 268 10.46 -12.73 -15.18
CA PHE A 268 9.06 -12.40 -14.93
C PHE A 268 8.74 -10.90 -15.11
N ALA A 269 9.74 -10.04 -15.31
CA ALA A 269 9.55 -8.59 -15.46
C ALA A 269 8.54 -8.21 -16.55
N LYS A 270 8.41 -9.03 -17.60
CA LYS A 270 7.41 -8.85 -18.67
C LYS A 270 5.95 -8.96 -18.21
N PHE A 271 5.71 -9.49 -17.02
CA PHE A 271 4.36 -9.64 -16.46
C PHE A 271 3.94 -8.47 -15.58
N ILE A 272 4.70 -7.37 -15.47
CA ILE A 272 4.22 -6.18 -14.75
C ILE A 272 2.96 -5.64 -15.42
N GLY A 273 1.90 -5.41 -14.65
CA GLY A 273 0.56 -5.06 -15.14
C GLY A 273 -0.27 -6.25 -15.64
N ALA A 274 0.29 -7.47 -15.63
CA ALA A 274 -0.45 -8.67 -15.98
C ALA A 274 -1.51 -9.01 -14.93
N THR A 275 -2.60 -9.63 -15.38
CA THR A 275 -3.64 -10.18 -14.52
C THR A 275 -3.34 -11.64 -14.18
N LEU A 276 -3.60 -12.01 -12.94
CA LEU A 276 -3.53 -13.34 -12.39
C LEU A 276 -4.93 -13.93 -12.34
N SER A 277 -5.09 -15.11 -12.94
CA SER A 277 -6.28 -15.96 -12.79
C SER A 277 -5.91 -17.19 -11.97
N GLU A 278 -6.79 -17.56 -11.05
CA GLU A 278 -6.65 -18.76 -10.22
C GLU A 278 -7.80 -19.73 -10.49
N GLU A 279 -7.48 -20.97 -10.84
CA GLU A 279 -8.43 -22.07 -10.94
C GLU A 279 -8.17 -23.09 -9.83
N VAL A 280 -9.11 -23.21 -8.88
CA VAL A 280 -9.01 -24.19 -7.80
C VAL A 280 -9.29 -25.60 -8.34
N VAL A 281 -8.26 -26.45 -8.34
CA VAL A 281 -8.29 -27.83 -8.82
C VAL A 281 -8.79 -28.79 -7.74
N SER A 282 -8.36 -28.59 -6.49
CA SER A 282 -8.81 -29.38 -5.34
C SER A 282 -8.75 -28.58 -4.05
N ASN A 283 -9.63 -28.90 -3.11
CA ASN A 283 -9.58 -28.43 -1.72
C ASN A 283 -9.38 -29.58 -0.71
N ASP A 284 -9.36 -30.84 -1.17
CA ASP A 284 -9.33 -32.04 -0.31
C ASP A 284 -8.37 -33.11 -0.91
N PRO A 285 -7.41 -33.65 -0.15
CA PRO A 285 -7.03 -33.28 1.22
C PRO A 285 -6.20 -31.99 1.31
N ASN A 286 -5.69 -31.51 0.17
CA ASN A 286 -4.85 -30.34 0.07
C ASN A 286 -5.48 -29.35 -0.91
N TYR A 287 -5.30 -28.05 -0.65
CA TYR A 287 -5.61 -27.01 -1.60
C TYR A 287 -4.61 -27.08 -2.76
N VAL A 288 -5.12 -27.13 -3.98
CA VAL A 288 -4.35 -27.12 -5.23
C VAL A 288 -5.02 -26.16 -6.19
N ALA A 289 -4.26 -25.22 -6.73
CA ALA A 289 -4.75 -24.29 -7.73
C ALA A 289 -3.76 -24.11 -8.88
N ASP A 290 -4.31 -23.98 -10.09
CA ASP A 290 -3.58 -23.59 -11.27
C ASP A 290 -3.66 -22.07 -11.42
N ILE A 291 -2.49 -21.44 -11.43
CA ILE A 291 -2.33 -20.00 -11.61
C ILE A 291 -1.94 -19.74 -13.04
N THR A 292 -2.62 -18.79 -13.67
CA THR A 292 -2.23 -18.25 -14.97
C THR A 292 -2.01 -16.76 -14.85
N VAL A 293 -0.84 -16.28 -15.24
CA VAL A 293 -0.53 -14.85 -15.35
C VAL A 293 -0.49 -14.52 -16.82
N ALA A 294 -1.30 -13.55 -17.24
CA ALA A 294 -1.44 -13.19 -18.64
C ALA A 294 -1.29 -11.67 -18.81
N VAL A 295 -0.40 -11.27 -19.71
CA VAL A 295 -0.32 -9.88 -20.17
C VAL A 295 -1.63 -9.56 -20.90
N PRO A 296 -2.30 -8.43 -20.60
CA PRO A 296 -3.48 -8.03 -21.33
C PRO A 296 -3.17 -7.96 -22.82
N THR A 297 -3.86 -8.78 -23.63
CA THR A 297 -3.67 -8.80 -25.08
C THR A 297 -4.31 -7.56 -25.69
N SER A 298 -3.53 -6.48 -25.76
CA SER A 298 -3.90 -5.15 -26.29
C SER A 298 -5.06 -4.46 -25.58
N THR A 299 -5.03 -3.13 -25.58
CA THR A 299 -6.16 -2.23 -25.28
C THR A 299 -7.47 -2.82 -25.79
N PRO A 300 -8.58 -2.74 -25.03
CA PRO A 300 -9.89 -3.15 -25.51
C PRO A 300 -10.05 -2.64 -26.94
N ASP A 301 -10.25 -3.55 -27.90
CA ASP A 301 -10.46 -3.15 -29.28
C ASP A 301 -11.60 -2.13 -29.28
N PRO A 302 -11.32 -0.86 -29.64
CA PRO A 302 -12.29 0.23 -29.53
C PRO A 302 -13.55 -0.04 -30.38
N ASP A 303 -13.49 -1.01 -31.30
CA ASP A 303 -14.61 -1.40 -32.13
C ASP A 303 -15.44 -2.59 -31.60
N THR A 304 -14.99 -3.33 -30.57
CA THR A 304 -15.74 -4.51 -30.04
C THR A 304 -16.26 -4.36 -28.61
N THR A 305 -15.63 -3.53 -27.78
CA THR A 305 -16.31 -2.92 -26.63
C THR A 305 -16.86 -1.59 -27.09
N GLY A 306 -18.15 -1.31 -26.93
CA GLY A 306 -18.68 0.03 -27.23
C GLY A 306 -17.74 1.08 -26.64
N ASN A 307 -17.26 1.99 -27.50
CA ASN A 307 -16.33 3.10 -27.28
C ASN A 307 -16.83 4.12 -26.23
N ASP A 308 -17.47 3.64 -25.18
CA ASP A 308 -18.01 4.44 -24.10
C ASP A 308 -16.83 4.72 -23.18
N ALA A 309 -16.06 5.75 -23.55
CA ALA A 309 -15.21 6.44 -22.60
C ALA A 309 -16.02 6.71 -21.33
N TYR A 310 -15.39 6.62 -20.16
CA TYR A 310 -16.11 6.98 -18.94
C TYR A 310 -16.54 8.44 -19.02
N ILE A 311 -17.85 8.66 -18.94
CA ILE A 311 -18.44 9.99 -18.91
C ILE A 311 -19.19 10.13 -17.59
N ARG A 312 -18.68 11.00 -16.73
CA ARG A 312 -19.39 11.40 -15.51
C ARG A 312 -20.77 11.94 -15.88
N GLU A 313 -21.81 11.50 -15.16
CA GLU A 313 -23.20 11.93 -15.41
C GLU A 313 -23.32 13.48 -15.35
N GLU A 314 -24.12 14.06 -16.24
CA GLU A 314 -24.28 15.52 -16.32
C GLU A 314 -24.80 16.11 -15.00
N GLY A 315 -24.08 17.09 -14.46
CA GLY A 315 -24.43 17.74 -13.19
C GLY A 315 -24.02 16.96 -11.93
N ALA A 316 -23.37 15.80 -12.08
CA ALA A 316 -22.87 15.04 -10.94
C ALA A 316 -21.67 15.71 -10.27
N THR A 317 -21.68 15.74 -8.93
CA THR A 317 -20.56 16.24 -8.11
C THR A 317 -19.60 15.13 -7.67
N TYR A 318 -19.95 13.88 -7.94
CA TYR A 318 -19.19 12.67 -7.63
C TYR A 318 -19.44 11.62 -8.73
N ASP A 319 -18.53 10.66 -8.86
CA ASP A 319 -18.63 9.54 -9.80
C ASP A 319 -19.46 8.40 -9.21
N PHE A 320 -19.21 8.09 -7.93
CA PHE A 320 -19.93 7.03 -7.22
C PHE A 320 -20.40 7.46 -5.84
N ARG A 321 -21.42 6.77 -5.36
CA ARG A 321 -21.88 6.79 -3.98
C ARG A 321 -21.85 5.38 -3.40
N ILE A 322 -21.28 5.24 -2.22
CA ILE A 322 -21.20 3.99 -1.47
C ILE A 322 -22.13 4.12 -0.27
N THR A 323 -22.81 3.04 0.09
CA THR A 323 -23.68 2.99 1.26
C THR A 323 -23.53 1.66 1.99
N ALA A 324 -23.51 1.67 3.32
CA ALA A 324 -23.53 0.43 4.11
C ALA A 324 -24.89 -0.27 4.09
N ASN A 325 -25.98 0.45 3.75
CA ASN A 325 -27.29 -0.17 3.59
C ASN A 325 -27.29 -1.21 2.46
N GLY A 326 -27.59 -2.46 2.81
CA GLY A 326 -27.54 -3.60 1.90
C GLY A 326 -26.11 -4.13 1.65
N GLY A 327 -25.14 -3.67 2.43
CA GLY A 327 -23.77 -4.15 2.42
C GLY A 327 -23.48 -5.20 3.50
N PHE A 328 -22.24 -5.66 3.50
CA PHE A 328 -21.62 -6.51 4.50
C PHE A 328 -20.55 -5.73 5.25
N TYR A 329 -20.45 -6.00 6.55
CA TYR A 329 -19.45 -5.47 7.46
C TYR A 329 -19.08 -6.55 8.47
N ASP A 330 -17.79 -6.69 8.74
CA ASP A 330 -17.27 -7.59 9.78
C ASP A 330 -15.98 -7.02 10.39
N PRO A 331 -15.91 -6.81 11.72
CA PRO A 331 -14.70 -6.28 12.35
C PRO A 331 -13.54 -7.28 12.26
N ILE A 332 -12.34 -6.77 12.02
CA ILE A 332 -11.10 -7.53 12.23
C ILE A 332 -10.71 -7.34 13.69
N GLN A 333 -10.54 -8.43 14.42
CA GLN A 333 -10.23 -8.40 15.85
C GLN A 333 -8.92 -9.11 16.15
N SER A 334 -8.16 -8.57 17.10
CA SER A 334 -6.97 -9.20 17.67
C SER A 334 -7.11 -9.32 19.18
N VAL A 335 -6.43 -10.31 19.76
CA VAL A 335 -6.29 -10.43 21.21
C VAL A 335 -5.19 -9.48 21.65
N ASN A 336 -5.49 -8.53 22.54
CA ASN A 336 -4.45 -7.69 23.13
C ASN A 336 -3.66 -8.45 24.20
N GLY A 337 -2.53 -7.91 24.65
CA GLY A 337 -1.69 -8.49 25.71
C GLY A 337 -2.35 -8.72 27.08
N LYS A 338 -3.66 -8.43 27.21
CA LYS A 338 -4.49 -8.71 28.39
C LYS A 338 -5.54 -9.79 28.15
N GLY A 339 -5.55 -10.44 26.98
CA GLY A 339 -6.51 -11.48 26.61
C GLY A 339 -7.88 -10.96 26.18
N ASN A 340 -8.05 -9.65 25.95
CA ASN A 340 -9.32 -9.08 25.49
C ASN A 340 -9.30 -8.90 23.97
N LEU A 341 -10.47 -9.07 23.35
CA LEU A 341 -10.66 -8.75 21.93
C LEU A 341 -10.69 -7.24 21.73
N GLU A 342 -9.92 -6.77 20.76
CA GLU A 342 -9.89 -5.38 20.30
C GLU A 342 -10.13 -5.35 18.79
N GLN A 343 -10.96 -4.43 18.32
CA GLN A 343 -11.12 -4.19 16.89
C GLN A 343 -9.89 -3.45 16.38
N ILE A 344 -9.20 -4.04 15.44
CA ILE A 344 -7.98 -3.51 14.82
C ILE A 344 -8.18 -3.11 13.37
N GLY A 345 -9.36 -3.41 12.82
CA GLY A 345 -9.68 -3.17 11.43
C GLY A 345 -11.10 -3.57 11.11
N GLU A 346 -11.41 -3.56 9.83
CA GLU A 346 -12.72 -3.93 9.32
C GLU A 346 -12.60 -4.55 7.93
N ARG A 347 -13.60 -5.36 7.58
CA ARG A 347 -13.83 -5.87 6.24
C ARG A 347 -15.23 -5.46 5.83
N PHE A 348 -15.38 -4.99 4.61
CA PHE A 348 -16.65 -4.49 4.11
C PHE A 348 -16.88 -4.92 2.67
N GLN A 349 -18.16 -5.00 2.30
CA GLN A 349 -18.59 -5.15 0.91
C GLN A 349 -19.91 -4.38 0.75
N ASN A 350 -19.81 -3.17 0.21
CA ASN A 350 -20.89 -2.21 0.15
C ASN A 350 -21.36 -1.98 -1.30
N PRO A 351 -22.66 -1.84 -1.57
CA PRO A 351 -23.14 -1.50 -2.90
C PRO A 351 -22.66 -0.11 -3.36
N VAL A 352 -22.38 -0.01 -4.66
CA VAL A 352 -21.92 1.23 -5.32
C VAL A 352 -23.01 1.70 -6.29
N TYR A 353 -23.33 2.99 -6.21
CA TYR A 353 -24.37 3.65 -7.00
C TYR A 353 -23.80 4.82 -7.80
N THR A 354 -24.38 5.13 -8.95
CA THR A 354 -24.09 6.38 -9.67
C THR A 354 -24.79 7.57 -9.02
N TYR A 355 -24.52 8.77 -9.53
CA TYR A 355 -25.19 10.00 -9.11
C TYR A 355 -26.72 9.95 -9.25
N SER A 356 -27.23 9.33 -10.32
CA SER A 356 -28.66 9.10 -10.55
C SER A 356 -29.28 8.01 -9.66
N GLY A 357 -28.49 7.32 -8.84
CA GLY A 357 -28.96 6.30 -7.88
C GLY A 357 -29.10 4.90 -8.47
N ASN A 358 -28.51 4.64 -9.64
CA ASN A 358 -28.46 3.30 -10.22
C ASN A 358 -27.31 2.50 -9.60
N ARG A 359 -27.59 1.27 -9.15
CA ARG A 359 -26.53 0.38 -8.64
C ARG A 359 -25.65 -0.06 -9.81
N VAL A 360 -24.35 0.18 -9.69
CA VAL A 360 -23.33 -0.17 -10.69
C VAL A 360 -22.33 -1.19 -10.21
N GLY A 361 -22.31 -1.56 -8.94
CA GLY A 361 -21.40 -2.61 -8.50
C GLY A 361 -21.33 -2.75 -6.99
N THR A 362 -20.16 -3.17 -6.52
CA THR A 362 -19.79 -3.20 -5.10
C THR A 362 -18.43 -2.57 -4.89
N ASN A 363 -18.18 -2.12 -3.66
CA ASN A 363 -16.89 -1.72 -3.11
C ASN A 363 -16.61 -2.70 -1.99
N GLN A 364 -15.62 -3.56 -2.19
CA GLN A 364 -15.20 -4.54 -1.21
C GLN A 364 -13.77 -4.28 -0.80
N GLY A 365 -13.47 -4.55 0.46
CA GLY A 365 -12.14 -4.28 0.97
C GLY A 365 -11.99 -4.59 2.44
N TYR A 366 -10.78 -4.35 2.91
CA TYR A 366 -10.44 -4.34 4.32
C TYR A 366 -9.57 -3.13 4.62
N ALA A 367 -9.59 -2.66 5.85
CA ALA A 367 -8.75 -1.59 6.35
C ALA A 367 -8.33 -1.87 7.79
N PHE A 368 -7.22 -1.28 8.22
CA PHE A 368 -6.74 -1.33 9.59
C PHE A 368 -6.90 0.03 10.27
N ILE A 369 -7.09 0.00 11.58
CA ILE A 369 -7.29 1.19 12.42
C ILE A 369 -5.96 1.52 13.07
N PHE A 370 -5.45 2.73 12.81
CA PHE A 370 -4.23 3.24 13.42
C PHE A 370 -4.53 4.45 14.31
N PRO A 371 -3.74 4.70 15.37
CA PRO A 371 -3.89 5.91 16.17
C PRO A 371 -3.66 7.17 15.34
N VAL A 372 -4.61 8.12 15.38
CA VAL A 372 -4.51 9.39 14.64
C VAL A 372 -3.34 10.23 15.17
N THR A 373 -2.56 10.78 14.25
CA THR A 373 -1.50 11.77 14.50
C THR A 373 -1.74 13.01 13.65
N ASN A 374 -0.95 14.08 13.84
CA ASN A 374 -1.04 15.28 13.01
C ASN A 374 -0.71 15.05 11.51
N PHE A 375 -0.14 13.89 11.17
CA PHE A 375 0.20 13.50 9.80
C PHE A 375 -0.76 12.46 9.21
N THR A 376 -1.54 11.77 10.04
CA THR A 376 -2.25 10.55 9.64
C THR A 376 -3.76 10.69 9.74
N ARG A 377 -4.48 9.76 9.11
CA ARG A 377 -5.94 9.64 9.14
C ARG A 377 -6.33 8.46 10.04
N GLU A 378 -7.59 8.41 10.50
CA GLU A 378 -8.08 7.42 11.49
C GLU A 378 -8.15 5.98 10.94
N MET A 379 -8.54 5.84 9.67
CA MET A 379 -8.47 4.57 8.95
C MET A 379 -7.57 4.76 7.75
N THR A 380 -6.56 3.89 7.64
CA THR A 380 -5.54 3.94 6.61
C THR A 380 -5.19 2.51 6.21
N MET A 381 -4.58 2.33 5.03
CA MET A 381 -4.20 1.03 4.48
C MET A 381 -5.38 0.15 4.08
N GLY A 382 -6.31 0.73 3.31
CA GLY A 382 -7.44 0.00 2.75
C GLY A 382 -7.09 -0.67 1.42
N ASN A 383 -7.10 -2.00 1.31
CA ASN A 383 -7.17 -2.62 -0.02
C ASN A 383 -8.62 -2.70 -0.43
N ARG A 384 -8.95 -2.12 -1.59
CA ARG A 384 -10.30 -2.09 -2.12
C ARG A 384 -10.33 -2.61 -3.55
N VAL A 385 -11.38 -3.33 -3.88
CA VAL A 385 -11.75 -3.67 -5.25
C VAL A 385 -13.15 -3.14 -5.48
N PHE A 386 -13.34 -2.50 -6.62
CA PHE A 386 -14.64 -2.07 -7.10
C PHE A 386 -14.96 -2.91 -8.33
N PRO A 387 -15.58 -4.10 -8.19
CA PRO A 387 -16.19 -4.76 -9.34
C PRO A 387 -17.43 -3.94 -9.75
N LEU A 388 -17.33 -3.25 -10.88
CA LEU A 388 -18.35 -2.35 -11.42
C LEU A 388 -18.93 -2.89 -12.73
N GLN A 389 -20.05 -2.31 -13.15
CA GLN A 389 -20.55 -2.47 -14.49
C GLN A 389 -19.50 -1.87 -15.46
N ASN A 390 -19.11 -2.70 -16.43
CA ASN A 390 -18.17 -2.36 -17.50
C ASN A 390 -16.73 -2.08 -17.04
N GLY A 391 -16.30 -2.63 -15.89
CA GLY A 391 -14.90 -2.60 -15.48
C GLY A 391 -14.69 -2.81 -13.99
N THR A 392 -13.43 -2.82 -13.59
CA THR A 392 -12.99 -2.98 -12.20
C THR A 392 -12.04 -1.86 -11.82
N LEU A 393 -12.04 -1.44 -10.55
CA LEU A 393 -10.97 -0.64 -9.96
C LEU A 393 -10.28 -1.42 -8.84
N ASN A 394 -8.98 -1.67 -8.98
CA ASN A 394 -8.12 -2.12 -7.89
C ASN A 394 -7.51 -0.90 -7.23
N VAL A 395 -7.81 -0.69 -5.95
CA VAL A 395 -7.41 0.52 -5.24
C VAL A 395 -6.64 0.15 -3.98
N PHE A 396 -5.43 0.68 -3.88
CA PHE A 396 -4.65 0.63 -2.66
C PHE A 396 -4.72 1.99 -1.96
N ASN A 397 -5.43 2.01 -0.83
CA ASN A 397 -5.85 3.19 -0.10
C ASN A 397 -6.73 4.12 -0.95
N GLU A 398 -6.13 5.14 -1.59
CA GLU A 398 -6.81 6.07 -2.50
C GLU A 398 -6.25 6.00 -3.93
N ILE A 399 -5.21 5.20 -4.15
CA ILE A 399 -4.51 5.09 -5.43
C ILE A 399 -5.16 4.00 -6.26
N ILE A 400 -5.58 4.35 -7.47
CA ILE A 400 -6.12 3.40 -8.43
C ILE A 400 -4.93 2.70 -9.08
N VAL A 401 -4.60 1.54 -8.52
CA VAL A 401 -3.47 0.72 -8.93
C VAL A 401 -3.69 0.15 -10.31
N GLU A 402 -4.93 -0.26 -10.61
CA GLU A 402 -5.33 -0.77 -11.90
C GLU A 402 -6.82 -0.49 -12.12
N ALA A 403 -7.19 -0.16 -13.35
CA ALA A 403 -8.56 0.03 -13.78
C ALA A 403 -8.81 -0.64 -15.13
N THR A 404 -9.95 -1.29 -15.28
CA THR A 404 -10.32 -2.00 -16.51
C THR A 404 -11.60 -1.46 -17.14
N GLY A 405 -11.83 -1.83 -18.40
CA GLY A 405 -13.01 -1.44 -19.17
C GLY A 405 -13.11 0.09 -19.33
N ILE A 406 -14.29 0.64 -19.07
CA ILE A 406 -14.53 2.09 -19.26
C ILE A 406 -13.72 2.95 -18.29
N TYR A 407 -13.23 2.37 -17.19
CA TYR A 407 -12.47 3.08 -16.17
C TYR A 407 -10.95 3.07 -16.40
N SER A 408 -10.48 2.44 -17.49
CA SER A 408 -9.04 2.23 -17.75
C SER A 408 -8.21 3.52 -17.71
N GLU A 409 -8.78 4.67 -18.09
CA GLU A 409 -8.12 5.99 -18.03
C GLU A 409 -7.71 6.43 -16.62
N PHE A 410 -8.27 5.81 -15.58
CA PHE A 410 -7.97 6.13 -14.18
C PHE A 410 -6.83 5.30 -13.59
N THR A 411 -6.23 4.37 -14.33
CA THR A 411 -5.05 3.61 -13.86
C THR A 411 -3.91 4.55 -13.51
N GLY A 412 -3.30 4.38 -12.33
CA GLY A 412 -2.30 5.29 -11.77
C GLY A 412 -2.89 6.60 -11.19
N GLY A 413 -4.19 6.81 -11.35
CA GLY A 413 -4.94 7.92 -10.78
C GLY A 413 -5.24 7.74 -9.30
N ARG A 414 -6.16 8.57 -8.80
CA ARG A 414 -6.66 8.52 -7.42
C ARG A 414 -8.17 8.50 -7.42
N PHE A 415 -8.76 8.04 -6.32
CA PHE A 415 -10.08 8.53 -5.97
C PHE A 415 -10.01 9.44 -4.75
N LYS A 416 -10.93 10.40 -4.70
CA LYS A 416 -11.19 11.25 -3.54
C LYS A 416 -12.51 10.80 -2.92
N GLU A 417 -12.46 10.40 -1.66
CA GLU A 417 -13.63 10.01 -0.89
C GLU A 417 -14.10 11.14 0.04
N VAL A 418 -15.40 11.41 0.03
CA VAL A 418 -16.07 12.35 0.95
C VAL A 418 -17.11 11.57 1.74
N ILE A 419 -16.90 11.47 3.06
CA ILE A 419 -17.87 10.84 3.95
C ILE A 419 -19.04 11.81 4.14
N VAL A 420 -20.23 11.41 3.69
CA VAL A 420 -21.48 12.20 3.80
C VAL A 420 -22.17 11.92 5.13
N SER A 421 -22.17 10.67 5.57
CA SER A 421 -22.70 10.24 6.86
C SER A 421 -21.93 9.04 7.41
N GLY A 422 -21.79 8.98 8.74
CA GLY A 422 -21.19 7.86 9.45
C GLY A 422 -22.21 6.77 9.84
N ASN A 423 -21.77 5.82 10.66
CA ASN A 423 -22.60 4.71 11.13
C ASN A 423 -23.86 5.17 11.90
N PRO A 424 -24.97 4.40 11.83
CA PRO A 424 -25.14 3.15 11.09
C PRO A 424 -25.43 3.32 9.59
N ASP A 425 -25.77 4.53 9.15
CA ASP A 425 -26.11 4.84 7.76
C ASP A 425 -24.87 5.36 7.02
N PHE A 426 -23.77 4.60 7.04
CA PHE A 426 -22.53 5.04 6.40
C PHE A 426 -22.77 5.31 4.91
N VAL A 427 -22.44 6.53 4.48
CA VAL A 427 -22.50 6.97 3.08
C VAL A 427 -21.24 7.73 2.76
N SER A 428 -20.62 7.39 1.63
CA SER A 428 -19.53 8.16 1.06
C SER A 428 -19.74 8.43 -0.43
N GLU A 429 -19.16 9.52 -0.90
CA GLU A 429 -19.14 9.95 -2.29
C GLU A 429 -17.70 9.88 -2.82
N ILE A 430 -17.51 9.26 -3.97
CA ILE A 430 -16.21 9.01 -4.59
C ILE A 430 -16.09 9.84 -5.86
N THR A 431 -14.99 10.55 -6.01
CA THR A 431 -14.59 11.23 -7.24
C THR A 431 -13.31 10.61 -7.79
N LEU A 432 -13.33 10.06 -9.00
CA LEU A 432 -12.18 9.58 -9.73
C LEU A 432 -11.37 10.76 -10.29
N ILE A 433 -10.06 10.65 -10.18
CA ILE A 433 -9.08 11.64 -10.62
C ILE A 433 -8.06 10.90 -11.47
N PRO A 434 -7.95 11.22 -12.78
CA PRO A 434 -6.97 10.57 -13.65
C PRO A 434 -5.54 10.91 -13.20
N PRO A 435 -4.53 10.11 -13.58
CA PRO A 435 -3.14 10.42 -13.30
C PRO A 435 -2.74 11.77 -13.92
N SER A 436 -1.87 12.53 -13.24
CA SER A 436 -1.27 13.74 -13.80
C SER A 436 -0.38 13.36 -14.97
N VAL A 437 -0.70 13.82 -16.19
CA VAL A 437 0.21 13.68 -17.32
C VAL A 437 1.43 14.55 -17.01
N VAL A 438 2.56 13.91 -16.66
CA VAL A 438 3.84 14.61 -16.61
C VAL A 438 4.11 15.05 -18.04
N GLN A 439 3.89 16.33 -18.33
CA GLN A 439 4.32 16.92 -19.58
C GLN A 439 5.85 16.77 -19.58
N LYS A 440 6.37 15.82 -20.36
CA LYS A 440 7.78 15.80 -20.72
C LYS A 440 8.02 17.18 -21.32
N GLU A 441 8.73 18.05 -20.60
CA GLU A 441 9.29 19.23 -21.21
C GLU A 441 10.17 18.70 -22.34
N GLU A 442 9.68 18.83 -23.58
CA GLU A 442 10.51 18.66 -24.75
C GLU A 442 11.63 19.67 -24.57
N ASP A 443 12.80 19.15 -24.18
CA ASP A 443 14.06 19.89 -24.21
C ASP A 443 14.31 20.16 -25.69
N ASP A 444 13.67 21.23 -26.18
CA ASP A 444 13.96 21.87 -27.45
C ASP A 444 15.39 22.42 -27.33
N GLY A 445 16.35 21.51 -27.46
CA GLY A 445 17.75 21.76 -27.70
C GLY A 445 17.89 22.45 -29.05
N ALA A 446 17.45 23.70 -29.12
CA ALA A 446 17.73 24.61 -30.21
C ALA A 446 19.24 24.85 -30.19
N GLY A 447 19.92 24.13 -31.08
CA GLY A 447 21.35 24.25 -31.32
C GLY A 447 21.76 25.70 -31.48
N THR A 448 22.79 26.09 -30.73
CA THR A 448 23.64 27.22 -31.06
C THR A 448 24.31 26.95 -32.41
N GLU A 449 23.71 27.43 -33.49
CA GLU A 449 24.43 27.70 -34.73
C GLU A 449 25.25 28.99 -34.56
N ASP A 450 26.57 28.82 -34.59
CA ASP A 450 27.52 29.88 -34.90
C ASP A 450 27.13 30.56 -36.22
N ASN A 451 26.82 31.86 -36.18
CA ASN A 451 27.10 32.69 -37.35
C ASN A 451 27.46 34.13 -37.00
N VAL A 452 28.65 34.50 -37.47
CA VAL A 452 29.29 35.80 -37.41
C VAL A 452 28.62 36.72 -38.44
N GLY A 453 28.19 37.93 -38.01
CA GLY A 453 27.68 38.94 -38.95
C GLY A 453 27.29 40.26 -38.28
N SER A 454 28.27 41.15 -38.11
CA SER A 454 28.16 42.53 -37.66
C SER A 454 27.05 43.37 -38.33
N THR A 455 26.34 44.21 -37.58
CA THR A 455 26.36 45.67 -37.83
C THR A 455 25.86 46.47 -36.62
N GLU A 456 26.60 47.52 -36.33
CA GLU A 456 26.34 48.59 -35.38
C GLU A 456 24.96 49.23 -35.58
N LYS A 457 24.26 49.52 -34.47
CA LYS A 457 23.60 50.81 -34.30
C LYS A 457 23.28 51.08 -32.83
N GLU A 458 23.91 52.14 -32.35
CA GLU A 458 23.62 52.85 -31.10
C GLU A 458 22.15 53.29 -31.04
N GLY A 459 21.56 53.22 -29.85
CA GLY A 459 20.18 53.61 -29.59
C GLY A 459 19.90 53.67 -28.10
N ASP A 460 20.39 54.76 -27.50
CA ASP A 460 20.18 55.25 -26.14
C ASP A 460 18.70 55.28 -25.74
N GLY A 461 18.37 54.93 -24.49
CA GLY A 461 16.97 54.91 -24.03
C GLY A 461 16.76 54.43 -22.59
N ASN A 462 17.15 55.27 -21.64
CA ASN A 462 16.92 55.18 -20.19
C ASN A 462 15.44 55.41 -19.79
N GLU A 463 15.11 55.01 -18.55
CA GLU A 463 13.87 55.27 -17.78
C GLU A 463 12.68 54.32 -18.07
N GLY A 464 11.97 53.73 -17.11
CA GLY A 464 11.92 53.90 -15.67
C GLY A 464 10.84 52.98 -15.06
N ALA A 465 10.87 52.89 -13.74
CA ALA A 465 10.05 52.07 -12.85
C ALA A 465 8.56 51.89 -13.17
N SER A 466 8.01 50.72 -12.83
CA SER A 466 6.79 50.65 -12.01
C SER A 466 6.59 49.23 -11.47
N MET A 467 6.79 49.07 -10.17
CA MET A 467 6.19 48.00 -9.39
C MET A 467 4.68 48.22 -9.32
N THR A 468 3.89 47.22 -9.68
CA THR A 468 2.56 47.01 -9.08
C THR A 468 2.35 45.54 -8.82
N SER A 469 2.47 45.21 -7.55
CA SER A 469 1.98 44.02 -6.87
C SER A 469 0.48 43.84 -7.05
N GLY A 470 0.04 42.61 -7.31
CA GLY A 470 -1.38 42.26 -7.32
C GLY A 470 -1.62 40.86 -7.88
N GLY A 471 -1.03 39.86 -7.23
CA GLY A 471 -1.32 38.45 -7.50
C GLY A 471 -1.81 37.81 -6.21
N ASP A 472 -3.13 37.76 -6.05
CA ASP A 472 -3.81 36.96 -5.03
C ASP A 472 -3.47 35.48 -5.27
N SER A 473 -2.50 34.96 -4.52
CA SER A 473 -2.30 33.52 -4.37
C SER A 473 -3.40 32.99 -3.46
N VAL A 474 -4.39 32.31 -4.05
CA VAL A 474 -5.36 31.49 -3.32
C VAL A 474 -4.60 30.31 -2.72
N LEU A 475 -4.19 30.45 -1.45
CA LEU A 475 -3.76 29.34 -0.64
C LEU A 475 -4.95 28.40 -0.44
N PHE A 476 -4.89 27.21 -1.04
CA PHE A 476 -5.69 26.08 -0.61
C PHE A 476 -5.11 25.57 0.71
N ALA A 477 -5.72 25.98 1.82
CA ALA A 477 -5.50 25.33 3.11
C ALA A 477 -6.22 23.96 3.10
N PRO A 478 -5.56 22.86 3.49
CA PRO A 478 -6.26 21.62 3.75
C PRO A 478 -7.13 21.82 5.01
N THR A 479 -8.45 21.83 4.82
CA THR A 479 -9.41 21.79 5.92
C THR A 479 -9.28 20.44 6.63
N LEU A 480 -8.66 20.45 7.81
CA LEU A 480 -8.76 19.40 8.81
C LEU A 480 -10.24 19.18 9.16
N PHE A 481 -10.77 18.01 8.82
CA PHE A 481 -12.02 17.51 9.40
C PHE A 481 -11.74 16.18 10.10
N GLY A 482 -11.64 16.26 11.42
CA GLY A 482 -11.77 15.11 12.31
C GLY A 482 -13.24 14.81 12.57
N LEU A 483 -13.63 13.57 12.33
CA LEU A 483 -14.85 12.88 12.76
C LEU A 483 -14.47 11.38 12.64
N GLY A 484 -14.29 10.61 13.70
CA GLY A 484 -15.08 10.56 14.92
C GLY A 484 -15.89 9.27 14.92
N VAL A 485 -15.25 8.15 15.27
CA VAL A 485 -15.96 6.89 15.59
C VAL A 485 -16.86 7.12 16.81
N ALA A 486 -18.16 6.96 16.60
CA ALA A 486 -19.11 6.79 17.68
C ALA A 486 -18.83 5.47 18.39
N LEU A 487 -18.24 5.55 19.59
CA LEU A 487 -18.13 4.47 20.55
C LEU A 487 -19.50 3.81 20.78
N LEU A 488 -19.67 2.58 20.29
CA LEU A 488 -20.82 1.75 20.58
C LEU A 488 -20.65 1.12 21.98
N GLN A 489 -21.08 1.82 23.02
CA GLN A 489 -21.59 1.17 24.24
C GLN A 489 -23.11 1.10 24.13
N SER A 490 -23.63 0.05 23.50
CA SER A 490 -25.04 -0.32 23.64
C SER A 490 -25.13 -1.76 24.12
N MET A 491 -25.39 -1.89 25.43
CA MET A 491 -26.04 -3.01 26.12
C MET A 491 -26.14 -4.33 25.36
N PHE A 492 -25.23 -5.27 25.67
CA PHE A 492 -25.56 -6.61 26.16
C PHE A 492 -24.44 -7.10 27.08
#